data_AF-A0A392REX3-F1
#
_entry.id   AF-A0A392REX3-F1
#
_cell.length_a   1.000
_cell.length_b   1.000
_cell.length_c   1.000
_cell.angle_alpha   90.00
_cell.angle_beta   90.00
_cell.angle_gamma   90.00
#
_symmetry.space_group_name_H-M   'P 1'
#
loop_
_entity.id
_entity.type
_entity.pdbx_description
1 polymer ?
#
loop_
_entity_poly.entity_id
_entity_poly.type
_entity_poly.pdbx_seq_one_letter_code
_entity_poly.pdbx_strand_id
1 'polypeptide(L)' 'AEGIFRITGENSQEAFVRDQLNKGVVPNGIDVHCLSGLMKAWFRELPTGVLDSLTPEQVMQCNTEEDCTNLVKLLPPT' A
#
# COMPACT_ATOMS: atom_id res chain seq x y z
N ALA A 1 18.26 -2.21 0.88
CA ALA A 1 18.02 -2.87 2.18
C ALA A 1 17.43 -4.24 1.94
N GLU A 2 17.84 -5.23 2.73
CA GLU A 2 17.29 -6.58 2.67
C GLU A 2 15.94 -6.62 3.40
N GLY A 3 14.96 -7.38 2.89
CA GLY A 3 13.70 -7.61 3.62
C GLY A 3 12.72 -6.44 3.66
N ILE A 4 12.72 -5.57 2.64
CA ILE A 4 11.68 -4.54 2.45
C ILE A 4 10.30 -5.21 2.47
N PHE A 5 9.32 -4.56 3.12
CA PHE A 5 7.98 -5.09 3.41
C PHE A 5 7.89 -6.26 4.40
N ARG A 6 9.00 -6.95 4.69
CA ARG A 6 9.05 -8.10 5.62
C ARG A 6 9.56 -7.72 7.01
N ILE A 7 10.58 -6.87 7.08
CA ILE A 7 11.17 -6.40 8.34
C ILE A 7 10.39 -5.18 8.85
N THR A 8 10.08 -5.18 10.15
CA THR A 8 9.48 -4.03 10.83
C THR A 8 10.58 -3.00 11.11
N GLY A 9 10.37 -1.75 10.68
CA GLY A 9 11.31 -0.65 10.93
C GLY A 9 11.25 -0.13 12.36
N GLU A 10 12.09 0.85 12.67
CA GLU A 10 12.06 1.48 14.00
C GLU A 10 10.79 2.34 14.19
N ASN A 11 9.99 1.99 15.22
CA ASN A 11 8.73 2.68 15.52
C ASN A 11 8.92 4.09 16.12
N SER A 12 10.12 4.42 16.63
CA SER A 12 10.37 5.64 17.40
C SER A 12 10.15 6.93 16.59
N GLN A 13 10.25 6.86 15.26
CA GLN A 13 10.06 7.99 14.34
C GLN A 13 8.82 7.85 13.45
N GLU A 14 8.01 6.80 13.61
CA GLU A 14 6.90 6.51 12.69
C GLU A 14 5.91 7.68 12.58
N ALA A 15 5.54 8.29 13.71
CA ALA A 15 4.61 9.43 13.73
C ALA A 15 5.18 10.67 13.00
N PHE A 16 6.47 10.96 13.19
CA PHE A 16 7.14 12.06 12.50
C PHE A 16 7.19 11.81 10.99
N VAL A 17 7.61 10.61 10.59
CA VAL A 17 7.68 10.23 9.18
C VAL A 17 6.30 10.30 8.53
N ARG A 18 5.26 9.79 9.21
CA ARG A 18 3.87 9.88 8.73
C ARG A 18 3.42 11.31 8.50
N ASP A 19 3.70 12.23 9.43
CA ASP A 19 3.39 13.65 9.28
C ASP A 19 4.07 14.28 8.05
N GLN A 20 5.34 13.93 7.78
CA GLN A 20 6.06 14.41 6.60
C GLN A 20 5.47 13.83 5.30
N LEU A 21 5.16 12.53 5.29
CA LEU A 21 4.54 11.87 4.13
C LEU A 21 3.17 12.46 3.81
N ASN A 22 2.36 12.78 4.83
CA ASN A 22 1.07 13.46 4.66
C ASN A 22 1.21 14.88 4.07
N LYS A 23 2.38 15.48 4.15
CA LYS A 23 2.74 16.76 3.51
C LYS A 23 3.38 16.59 2.12
N GLY A 24 3.48 15.36 1.62
CA GLY A 24 4.14 15.05 0.35
C GLY A 24 5.66 15.08 0.42
N VAL A 25 6.25 15.02 1.63
CA VAL A 25 7.70 15.08 1.84
C VAL A 25 8.24 13.71 2.23
N VAL A 26 9.29 13.27 1.54
CA VAL A 26 10.06 12.08 1.92
C VAL A 26 11.35 12.54 2.61
N PRO A 27 11.52 12.32 3.93
CA PRO A 27 12.72 12.72 4.64
C PRO A 27 13.97 12.05 4.07
N ASN A 28 15.07 12.80 3.97
CA ASN A 28 16.36 12.21 3.58
C ASN A 28 16.87 11.28 4.68
N GLY A 29 17.41 10.12 4.30
CA GLY A 29 17.90 9.11 5.25
C GLY A 29 16.79 8.38 6.02
N ILE A 30 15.54 8.46 5.55
CA ILE A 30 14.42 7.68 6.09
C ILE A 30 14.77 6.17 6.14
N ASP A 31 14.47 5.52 7.26
CA ASP A 31 14.51 4.06 7.33
C ASP A 31 13.48 3.48 6.34
N VAL A 32 13.98 2.77 5.34
CA VAL A 32 13.16 2.14 4.31
C VAL A 32 12.19 1.09 4.89
N HIS A 33 12.51 0.49 6.03
CA HIS A 33 11.60 -0.43 6.72
C HIS A 33 10.43 0.33 7.35
N CYS A 34 10.69 1.47 8.01
CA CYS A 34 9.67 2.39 8.49
C CYS A 34 8.77 2.89 7.34
N LEU A 35 9.36 3.35 6.23
CA LEU A 35 8.61 3.77 5.04
C LEU A 35 7.71 2.66 4.49
N SER A 36 8.25 1.44 4.37
CA SER A 36 7.49 0.28 3.89
C SER A 36 6.35 -0.11 4.84
N GLY A 37 6.54 0.08 6.15
CA GLY A 37 5.51 -0.10 7.16
C GLY A 37 4.37 0.91 7.02
N LEU A 38 4.72 2.18 6.87
CA LEU A 38 3.77 3.27 6.68
C LEU A 38 2.98 3.14 5.38
N MET A 39 3.61 2.72 4.28
CA MET A 39 2.88 2.48 3.02
C MET A 39 1.85 1.34 3.17
N LYS A 40 2.20 0.26 3.87
CA LYS A 40 1.25 -0.82 4.19
C LYS A 40 0.13 -0.34 5.12
N ALA A 41 0.44 0.50 6.11
CA ALA A 41 -0.55 1.07 7.01
C ALA A 41 -1.53 1.95 6.24
N TRP A 42 -1.03 2.80 5.34
CA TRP A 42 -1.85 3.66 4.50
C TRP A 42 -2.89 2.89 3.68
N PHE A 43 -2.50 1.83 2.97
CA PHE A 43 -3.46 1.00 2.21
C PHE A 43 -4.53 0.35 3.10
N ARG A 44 -4.19 -0.01 4.34
CA ARG A 44 -5.14 -0.60 5.32
C ARG A 44 -6.07 0.45 5.96
N GLU A 45 -5.63 1.70 6.00
CA GLU A 45 -6.36 2.82 6.61
C GLU A 45 -7.28 3.56 5.62
N LEU A 46 -7.27 3.17 4.34
CA LEU A 46 -8.19 3.72 3.36
C LEU A 46 -9.64 3.50 3.80
N PRO A 47 -10.54 4.49 3.63
CA PRO A 47 -11.96 4.32 3.91
C PRO A 47 -12.61 3.20 3.09
N THR A 48 -12.05 2.91 1.93
CA THR A 48 -12.43 1.84 1.02
C THR A 48 -11.15 1.28 0.43
N GLY A 49 -10.94 -0.03 0.57
CA GLY A 49 -9.79 -0.73 0.02
C GLY A 49 -9.76 -0.64 -1.51
N VAL A 50 -8.56 -0.73 -2.08
CA VAL A 50 -8.33 -0.58 -3.53
C VAL A 50 -9.18 -1.53 -4.37
N LEU A 51 -9.47 -2.73 -3.85
CA LEU A 51 -10.20 -3.78 -4.56
C LEU A 51 -11.65 -3.95 -4.05
N ASP A 52 -12.13 -3.10 -3.15
CA ASP A 52 -13.44 -3.29 -2.50
C ASP A 52 -14.62 -3.13 -3.46
N SER A 53 -14.42 -2.54 -4.64
CA SER A 53 -15.44 -2.48 -5.70
C SER A 53 -15.61 -3.82 -6.44
N LEU A 54 -14.70 -4.78 -6.24
CA LEU A 54 -14.74 -6.11 -6.81
C LEU A 54 -15.27 -7.11 -5.78
N THR A 55 -15.96 -8.16 -6.24
CA THR A 55 -16.32 -9.24 -5.33
C THR A 55 -15.11 -10.13 -5.02
N PRO A 56 -15.05 -10.77 -3.84
CA PRO A 56 -14.00 -11.73 -3.52
C PRO A 56 -13.86 -12.83 -4.57
N GLU A 57 -14.97 -13.32 -5.12
CA GLU A 57 -14.97 -14.37 -6.14
C GLU A 57 -14.29 -13.91 -7.43
N GLN A 58 -14.55 -12.67 -7.88
CA GLN A 58 -13.88 -12.10 -9.05
C GLN A 58 -12.37 -12.08 -8.88
N VAL A 59 -11.89 -11.66 -7.70
CA VAL A 59 -10.45 -11.60 -7.39
C VAL A 59 -9.85 -13.00 -7.30
N MET A 60 -10.52 -13.93 -6.60
CA MET A 60 -10.05 -15.31 -6.41
C MET A 60 -10.05 -16.12 -7.71
N GLN A 61 -10.85 -15.74 -8.70
CA GLN A 61 -10.91 -16.38 -10.02
C GLN A 61 -9.96 -15.74 -11.05
N CYS A 62 -9.31 -14.60 -10.76
CA CYS A 62 -8.25 -14.09 -11.64
C CYS A 62 -7.04 -15.03 -11.62
N ASN A 63 -6.82 -15.74 -12.72
CA ASN A 63 -5.69 -16.68 -12.84
C ASN A 63 -4.76 -16.35 -14.02
N THR A 64 -5.16 -15.40 -14.87
CA THR A 64 -4.37 -14.97 -16.03
C THR A 64 -4.14 -13.46 -16.03
N GLU A 65 -3.12 -13.01 -16.76
CA GLU A 65 -2.86 -11.58 -16.96
C GLU A 65 -4.03 -10.86 -17.66
N GLU A 66 -4.70 -11.55 -18.58
CA GLU A 66 -5.88 -11.03 -19.28
C GLU A 66 -7.05 -10.82 -18.31
N ASP A 67 -7.33 -11.79 -17.44
CA ASP A 67 -8.37 -11.67 -16.40
C ASP A 67 -8.12 -10.45 -15.52
N CYS A 68 -6.88 -10.27 -15.06
CA CYS A 68 -6.54 -9.18 -14.16
C CYS A 68 -6.62 -7.83 -14.89
N THR A 69 -6.23 -7.77 -16.18
CA THR A 69 -6.44 -6.57 -17.01
C THR A 69 -7.93 -6.24 -17.16
N ASN A 70 -8.80 -7.25 -17.27
CA ASN A 70 -10.24 -7.04 -17.34
C ASN A 70 -10.84 -6.61 -16.00
N LEU A 71 -10.36 -7.15 -14.87
CA LEU A 71 -10.79 -6.73 -13.54
C LEU A 71 -10.39 -5.29 -13.21
N VAL A 72 -9.18 -4.86 -13.58
CA VAL A 72 -8.73 -3.47 -13.35
C VAL A 72 -9.64 -2.46 -14.03
N LYS A 73 -10.24 -2.79 -15.18
CA LYS A 73 -11.21 -1.92 -15.87
C LYS A 73 -12.52 -1.71 -15.11
N LEU A 74 -12.82 -2.56 -14.12
CA LEU A 74 -14.01 -2.45 -13.28
C LEU A 74 -13.77 -1.59 -12.03
N LEU A 75 -12.51 -1.21 -11.76
CA LEU A 75 -12.18 -0.34 -10.63
C LEU A 75 -12.64 1.11 -10.92
N PRO A 76 -13.02 1.87 -9.88
CA PRO A 76 -13.27 3.29 -10.01
C PRO A 76 -12.05 4.03 -10.58
N PRO A 77 -12.24 5.09 -11.38
CA PRO A 77 -11.13 5.93 -11.82
C PRO A 77 -10.43 6.58 -10.61
N THR A 78 -9.10 6.62 -10.66
CA THR A 78 -8.21 7.22 -9.66
C THR A 78 -7.79 8.63 -10.02
#